data_AF-I1DWF7-F1
#
_entry.id   AF-I1DWF7-F1
#
_cell.length_a   1.000
_cell.length_b   1.000
_cell.length_c   1.000
_cell.angle_alpha   90.00
_cell.angle_beta   90.00
_cell.angle_gamma   90.00
#
_symmetry.space_group_name_H-M   'P 1'
#
loop_
_entity.id
_entity.type
_entity.pdbx_description
1 polymer ?
#
loop_
_entity_poly.entity_id
_entity_poly.type
_entity_poly.pdbx_seq_one_letter_code
_entity_poly.pdbx_strand_id
1 'polypeptide(L)'
;MYRHKKQHQQIEQEQLDRWLVSYADYMTLMFALFVVLYAMSIIKEEEYSVLADSLTKLFEKPAQSGTGVPGKSVLTVPAPQSELELHGSSLDSAKGPTLLADATRLSEVSERQLGSPLQSVEQQLTRALANLLEQGLAKLQQDDNWLSIELSSGLLFASGSASTTSSAQTLLAEITRIINPINNYIRIRGYTDDQPINNELFASNWELSVSRATSVLRLLERLGTAPERMAIEGYGQYYPFTSNDSAQGRAANRKVVIAISRYGYLAPDTASVSQDDAAASAALQQQLEQVSQQDGSIRVIALPGGGIRITTREDNPDAQPEKQQEP
;
A
#
# COMPACT_ATOMS: atom_id res chain seq x y z
N MET A 1 70.69 -45.67 -36.28
CA MET A 1 69.32 -45.27 -35.89
C MET A 1 69.36 -44.51 -34.56
N TYR A 2 69.52 -43.18 -34.51
CA TYR A 2 69.32 -42.39 -33.28
C TYR A 2 69.26 -40.89 -33.66
N ARG A 3 68.19 -40.44 -34.31
CA ARG A 3 68.00 -38.99 -34.60
C ARG A 3 66.56 -38.48 -34.56
N HIS A 4 65.57 -39.33 -34.28
CA HIS A 4 64.16 -38.91 -34.22
C HIS A 4 63.63 -38.59 -32.80
N LYS A 5 64.39 -38.87 -31.73
CA LYS A 5 63.87 -38.73 -30.36
C LYS A 5 63.95 -37.31 -29.78
N LYS A 6 64.84 -36.44 -30.27
CA LYS A 6 64.97 -35.05 -29.77
C LYS A 6 63.92 -34.09 -30.33
N GLN A 7 63.40 -34.33 -31.53
CA GLN A 7 62.39 -33.46 -32.14
C GLN A 7 61.02 -33.59 -31.45
N HIS A 8 60.63 -34.78 -30.98
CA HIS A 8 59.36 -34.96 -30.27
C HIS A 8 59.33 -34.27 -28.90
N GLN A 9 60.46 -34.25 -28.16
CA GLN A 9 60.52 -33.56 -26.86
C GLN A 9 60.45 -32.03 -26.96
N GLN A 10 61.01 -31.43 -28.02
CA GLN A 10 60.90 -29.97 -28.23
C GLN A 10 59.48 -29.55 -28.64
N ILE A 11 58.79 -30.39 -29.44
CA ILE A 11 57.40 -30.13 -29.86
C ILE A 11 56.45 -30.24 -28.65
N GLU A 12 56.66 -31.17 -27.73
CA GLU A 12 55.87 -31.28 -26.48
C GLU A 12 56.06 -30.05 -25.57
N GLN A 13 57.29 -29.52 -25.44
CA GLN A 13 57.55 -28.33 -24.62
C GLN A 13 56.93 -27.06 -25.23
N GLU A 14 57.01 -26.87 -26.55
CA GLU A 14 56.35 -25.74 -27.22
C GLU A 14 54.82 -25.80 -27.12
N GLN A 15 54.24 -27.00 -27.09
CA GLN A 15 52.80 -27.19 -26.88
C GLN A 15 52.38 -26.86 -25.43
N LEU A 16 53.21 -27.19 -24.44
CA LEU A 16 52.96 -26.84 -23.03
C LEU A 16 53.05 -25.32 -22.80
N ASP A 17 53.99 -24.64 -23.45
CA ASP A 17 54.14 -23.19 -23.35
C ASP A 17 52.94 -22.43 -23.94
N ARG A 18 52.28 -22.98 -24.98
CA ARG A 18 51.15 -22.33 -25.66
C ARG A 18 49.84 -22.39 -24.86
N TRP A 19 49.57 -23.48 -24.14
CA TRP A 19 48.43 -23.52 -23.21
C TRP A 19 48.65 -22.56 -22.06
N LEU A 20 49.86 -22.52 -21.48
CA LEU A 20 50.15 -21.66 -20.34
C LEU A 20 49.83 -20.18 -20.60
N VAL A 21 50.07 -19.70 -21.83
CA VAL A 21 49.73 -18.33 -22.24
C VAL A 21 48.22 -18.07 -22.23
N SER A 22 47.40 -18.98 -22.79
CA SER A 22 45.93 -18.83 -22.76
C SER A 22 45.35 -18.96 -21.34
N TYR A 23 45.98 -19.79 -20.50
CA TYR A 23 45.60 -19.91 -19.09
C TYR A 23 45.95 -18.64 -18.31
N ALA A 24 47.13 -18.06 -18.54
CA ALA A 24 47.53 -16.80 -17.95
C ALA A 24 46.58 -15.66 -18.36
N ASP A 25 46.19 -15.59 -19.64
CA ASP A 25 45.22 -14.61 -20.14
C ASP A 25 43.86 -14.76 -19.44
N TYR A 26 43.32 -15.98 -19.35
CA TYR A 26 42.07 -16.26 -18.63
C TYR A 26 42.13 -15.86 -17.15
N MET A 27 43.24 -16.13 -16.46
CA MET A 27 43.42 -15.74 -15.05
C MET A 27 43.44 -14.22 -14.88
N THR A 28 44.04 -13.48 -15.83
CA THR A 28 44.02 -12.01 -15.80
C THR A 28 42.67 -11.41 -16.15
N LEU A 29 41.91 -12.01 -17.08
CA LEU A 29 40.55 -11.59 -17.39
C LEU A 29 39.59 -11.83 -16.21
N MET A 30 39.70 -12.98 -15.54
CA MET A 30 38.97 -13.25 -14.30
C MET A 30 39.34 -12.24 -13.21
N PHE A 31 40.63 -11.98 -12.99
CA PHE A 31 41.07 -11.00 -12.00
C PHE A 31 40.52 -9.60 -12.29
N ALA A 32 40.59 -9.12 -13.53
CA ALA A 32 40.03 -7.84 -13.93
C ALA A 32 38.51 -7.77 -13.73
N LEU A 33 37.78 -8.83 -14.08
CA LEU A 33 36.33 -8.94 -13.83
C LEU A 33 36.01 -8.85 -12.33
N PHE A 34 36.74 -9.59 -11.49
CA PHE A 34 36.54 -9.58 -10.04
C PHE A 34 36.84 -8.22 -9.42
N VAL A 35 37.87 -7.51 -9.88
CA VAL A 35 38.17 -6.14 -9.42
C VAL A 35 37.04 -5.17 -9.78
N VAL A 36 36.47 -5.28 -10.98
CA VAL A 36 35.32 -4.44 -11.39
C VAL A 36 34.07 -4.74 -10.57
N LEU A 37 33.74 -6.02 -10.37
CA LEU A 37 32.62 -6.43 -9.52
C LEU A 37 32.82 -6.02 -8.06
N TYR A 38 34.04 -6.12 -7.54
CA TYR A 38 34.40 -5.66 -6.21
C TYR A 38 34.25 -4.14 -6.08
N ALA A 39 34.64 -3.37 -7.10
CA ALA A 39 34.45 -1.92 -7.11
C ALA A 39 32.97 -1.52 -7.11
N MET A 40 32.11 -2.22 -7.87
CA MET A 40 30.66 -2.01 -7.82
C MET A 40 30.06 -2.41 -6.48
N SER A 41 30.59 -3.46 -5.83
CA SER A 41 30.15 -3.89 -4.50
C SER A 41 30.58 -2.95 -3.37
N ILE A 42 31.58 -2.07 -3.59
CA ILE A 42 32.05 -1.08 -2.60
C ILE A 42 31.27 0.25 -2.69
N ILE A 43 30.21 0.36 -3.49
CA ILE A 43 29.27 1.48 -3.33
C ILE A 43 28.64 1.37 -1.92
N LYS A 44 29.22 2.16 -1.01
CA LYS A 44 28.83 2.30 0.39
C LYS A 44 27.58 3.16 0.48
N GLU A 45 26.70 2.80 1.41
CA GLU A 45 25.51 3.55 1.86
C GLU A 45 25.75 5.03 2.23
N GLU A 46 27.01 5.48 2.31
CA GLU A 46 27.38 6.83 2.75
C GLU A 46 26.96 7.94 1.76
N GLU A 47 26.88 7.67 0.45
CA GLU A 47 26.34 8.68 -0.49
C GLU A 47 24.84 8.93 -0.28
N TYR A 48 24.09 7.92 0.14
CA TYR A 48 22.67 8.05 0.45
C TYR A 48 22.44 8.75 1.80
N SER A 49 23.33 8.55 2.77
CA SER A 49 23.23 9.24 4.06
C SER A 49 23.53 10.73 3.94
N VAL A 50 24.49 11.14 3.10
CA VAL A 50 24.76 12.56 2.84
C VAL A 50 23.58 13.24 2.14
N LEU A 51 22.92 12.54 1.21
CA LEU A 51 21.69 13.04 0.58
C LEU A 51 20.53 13.14 1.58
N ALA A 52 20.34 12.11 2.42
CA ALA A 52 19.33 12.12 3.48
C ALA A 52 19.58 13.24 4.51
N ASP A 53 20.83 13.45 4.93
CA ASP A 53 21.22 14.53 5.84
C ASP A 53 21.01 15.92 5.22
N SER A 54 21.30 16.08 3.93
CA SER A 54 21.07 17.34 3.23
C SER A 54 19.58 17.66 3.07
N LEU A 55 18.76 16.65 2.79
CA LEU A 55 17.31 16.77 2.70
C LEU A 55 16.70 17.02 4.09
N THR A 56 17.19 16.33 5.11
CA THR A 56 16.73 16.49 6.49
C THR A 56 17.11 17.88 7.01
N LYS A 57 18.31 18.40 6.73
CA LYS A 57 18.70 19.79 7.06
C LYS A 57 17.90 20.86 6.32
N LEU A 58 17.35 20.55 5.15
CA LEU A 58 16.44 21.44 4.43
C LEU A 58 15.04 21.47 5.06
N PHE A 59 14.62 20.38 5.71
CA PHE A 59 13.33 20.26 6.40
C PHE A 59 13.39 20.62 7.90
N GLU A 60 14.51 20.38 8.57
CA GLU A 60 14.79 20.73 9.96
C GLU A 60 15.37 22.16 10.06
N LYS A 61 14.59 23.15 9.69
CA LYS A 61 14.81 24.50 10.21
C LYS A 61 13.86 24.72 11.40
N PRO A 62 14.35 24.96 12.62
CA PRO A 62 13.48 25.20 13.75
C PRO A 62 12.69 26.49 13.52
N ALA A 63 11.40 26.42 13.79
CA ALA A 63 10.50 27.57 13.88
C ALA A 63 11.05 28.54 14.94
N GLN A 64 11.76 29.57 14.50
CA GLN A 64 11.92 30.80 15.26
C GLN A 64 11.06 31.87 14.63
N SER A 65 10.09 32.28 15.44
CA SER A 65 9.14 33.36 15.34
C SER A 65 9.63 34.59 14.57
N GLY A 66 8.90 34.96 13.54
CA GLY A 66 9.10 36.21 12.81
C GLY A 66 8.43 36.17 11.45
N THR A 67 7.48 37.08 11.24
CA THR A 67 6.70 37.24 10.00
C THR A 67 7.57 37.50 8.79
N GLY A 68 7.48 36.64 7.77
CA GLY A 68 8.05 36.87 6.44
C GLY A 68 8.72 35.63 5.87
N VAL A 69 8.18 35.10 4.77
CA VAL A 69 8.65 33.92 4.05
C VAL A 69 10.11 34.07 3.59
N PRO A 70 11.01 33.11 3.88
CA PRO A 70 12.22 32.90 3.09
C PRO A 70 12.17 31.50 2.47
N GLY A 71 11.21 31.29 1.59
CA GLY A 71 11.25 30.19 0.65
C GLY A 71 12.15 30.59 -0.51
N LYS A 72 13.33 29.99 -0.62
CA LYS A 72 14.13 30.03 -1.84
C LYS A 72 13.42 29.18 -2.89
N SER A 73 12.38 29.75 -3.50
CA SER A 73 11.65 29.15 -4.59
C SER A 73 12.54 29.16 -5.83
N VAL A 74 12.67 28.01 -6.48
CA VAL A 74 13.53 27.72 -7.64
C VAL A 74 13.01 28.35 -8.95
N LEU A 75 11.96 29.19 -8.89
CA LEU A 75 11.44 29.89 -10.06
C LEU A 75 11.75 31.39 -9.97
N THR A 76 12.97 31.74 -10.36
CA THR A 76 13.42 33.14 -10.49
C THR A 76 12.98 33.68 -11.85
N VAL A 77 11.74 34.13 -11.97
CA VAL A 77 11.35 35.07 -13.02
C VAL A 77 10.95 36.38 -12.35
N PRO A 78 11.75 37.45 -12.43
CA PRO A 78 11.41 38.72 -11.84
C PRO A 78 10.40 39.43 -12.75
N ALA A 79 9.12 39.43 -12.36
CA ALA A 79 8.17 40.40 -12.89
C ALA A 79 8.35 41.72 -12.12
N PRO A 80 8.45 42.87 -12.79
CA PRO A 80 8.56 44.15 -12.11
C PRO A 80 7.24 44.45 -11.39
N GLN A 81 7.32 44.63 -10.08
CA GLN A 81 6.20 45.06 -9.26
C GLN A 81 5.86 46.50 -9.64
N SER A 82 4.76 46.69 -10.36
CA SER A 82 4.10 47.97 -10.49
C SER A 82 3.55 48.36 -9.12
N GLU A 83 4.08 49.43 -8.53
CA GLU A 83 3.48 50.16 -7.41
C GLU A 83 2.05 50.58 -7.78
N LEU A 84 1.07 49.81 -7.33
CA LEU A 84 -0.23 50.37 -7.01
C LEU A 84 -0.35 50.32 -5.49
N GLU A 85 -0.11 51.47 -4.85
CA GLU A 85 -0.42 51.65 -3.44
C GLU A 85 -1.93 51.54 -3.23
N LEU A 86 -2.39 50.36 -2.82
CA LEU A 86 -3.75 50.16 -2.37
C LEU A 86 -3.84 50.68 -0.93
N HIS A 87 -4.30 51.93 -0.78
CA HIS A 87 -4.72 52.47 0.51
C HIS A 87 -5.92 51.68 1.03
N GLY A 88 -5.75 51.04 2.19
CA GLY A 88 -6.80 50.26 2.84
C GLY A 88 -6.36 49.75 4.20
N SER A 89 -6.36 50.63 5.19
CA SER A 89 -6.19 50.26 6.61
C SER A 89 -7.47 49.57 7.11
N SER A 90 -7.55 48.25 7.00
CA SER A 90 -8.45 47.43 7.82
C SER A 90 -8.25 45.95 7.50
N LEU A 91 -7.29 45.30 8.15
CA LEU A 91 -7.46 43.95 8.67
C LEU A 91 -6.60 43.90 9.92
N ASP A 92 -7.22 44.04 11.09
CA ASP A 92 -6.65 43.45 12.29
C ASP A 92 -6.22 42.04 11.93
N SER A 93 -4.95 41.74 12.17
CA SER A 93 -4.36 40.45 11.88
C SER A 93 -5.06 39.43 12.77
N ALA A 94 -6.21 38.92 12.33
CA ALA A 94 -6.92 37.84 12.96
C ALA A 94 -5.90 36.72 13.10
N LYS A 95 -5.52 36.43 14.35
CA LYS A 95 -4.68 35.28 14.67
C LYS A 95 -5.33 34.11 13.96
N GLY A 96 -4.65 33.57 12.94
CA GLY A 96 -5.08 32.33 12.30
C GLY A 96 -5.33 31.29 13.38
N PRO A 97 -6.25 30.35 13.15
CA PRO A 97 -6.62 29.36 14.16
C PRO A 97 -5.34 28.72 14.72
N THR A 98 -5.13 28.91 16.02
CA THR A 98 -4.07 28.20 16.74
C THR A 98 -4.31 26.72 16.53
N LEU A 99 -3.32 26.04 15.95
CA LEU A 99 -3.36 24.59 15.80
C LEU A 99 -3.56 23.99 17.20
N LEU A 100 -4.76 23.46 17.45
CA LEU A 100 -5.00 22.60 18.61
C LEU A 100 -4.00 21.45 18.55
N ALA A 101 -3.53 20.98 19.71
CA ALA A 101 -2.50 19.95 19.86
C ALA A 101 -2.77 18.64 19.08
N ASP A 102 -3.99 18.45 18.58
CA ASP A 102 -4.40 17.34 17.73
C ASP A 102 -3.89 17.41 16.27
N ALA A 103 -3.58 18.61 15.74
CA ALA A 103 -3.00 18.71 14.40
C ALA A 103 -1.56 18.15 14.34
N THR A 104 -0.88 18.08 15.48
CA THR A 104 0.43 17.43 15.63
C THR A 104 0.35 15.89 15.61
N ARG A 105 -0.82 15.31 15.88
CA ARG A 105 -1.04 13.85 15.79
C ARG A 105 -1.30 13.37 14.36
N LEU A 106 -1.75 14.24 13.45
CA LEU A 106 -1.85 13.91 12.02
C LEU A 106 -0.46 13.69 11.37
N SER A 107 0.61 14.20 11.98
CA SER A 107 2.00 13.90 11.61
C SER A 107 2.52 12.56 12.16
N GLU A 108 1.79 11.88 13.06
CA GLU A 108 2.17 10.59 13.64
C GLU A 108 1.61 9.38 12.85
N VAL A 109 1.46 9.49 11.53
CA VAL A 109 1.29 8.32 10.63
C VAL A 109 2.56 7.43 10.60
N SER A 110 3.54 7.73 11.45
CA SER A 110 4.88 7.13 11.44
C SER A 110 5.02 5.85 12.27
N GLU A 111 4.04 5.45 13.08
CA GLU A 111 4.10 4.16 13.78
C GLU A 111 3.34 3.07 13.00
N ARG A 112 3.98 2.56 11.94
CA ARG A 112 3.56 1.27 11.35
C ARG A 112 3.87 0.17 12.36
N GLN A 113 2.97 -0.08 13.30
CA GLN A 113 3.14 -1.12 14.31
C GLN A 113 3.19 -2.49 13.62
N LEU A 114 4.21 -3.28 13.95
CA LEU A 114 4.32 -4.65 13.47
C LEU A 114 3.12 -5.45 14.03
N GLY A 115 2.47 -6.20 13.15
CA GLY A 115 1.37 -7.08 13.53
C GLY A 115 1.88 -8.38 14.16
N SER A 116 1.02 -9.39 14.17
CA SER A 116 1.42 -10.72 14.67
C SER A 116 2.53 -11.34 13.81
N PRO A 117 3.44 -12.15 14.39
CA PRO A 117 4.53 -12.79 13.65
C PRO A 117 3.99 -13.66 12.51
N LEU A 118 4.40 -13.37 11.26
CA LEU A 118 3.91 -14.12 10.09
C LEU A 118 4.38 -15.58 10.07
N GLN A 119 5.54 -15.88 10.68
CA GLN A 119 6.12 -17.23 10.66
C GLN A 119 5.22 -18.27 11.35
N SER A 120 4.60 -17.93 12.47
CA SER A 120 3.72 -18.87 13.20
C SER A 120 2.41 -19.09 12.44
N VAL A 121 1.93 -18.05 11.75
CA VAL A 121 0.76 -18.10 10.87
C VAL A 121 1.04 -18.99 9.66
N GLU A 122 2.19 -18.81 9.02
CA GLU A 122 2.66 -19.63 7.90
C GLU A 122 2.71 -21.11 8.26
N GLN A 123 3.28 -21.46 9.41
CA GLN A 123 3.34 -22.85 9.88
C GLN A 123 1.96 -23.45 10.13
N GLN A 124 1.03 -22.68 10.70
CA GLN A 124 -0.34 -23.15 10.91
C GLN A 124 -1.09 -23.34 9.59
N LEU A 125 -0.94 -22.41 8.65
CA LEU A 125 -1.53 -22.50 7.32
C LEU A 125 -0.96 -23.68 6.54
N THR A 126 0.34 -23.92 6.63
CA THR A 126 1.00 -25.07 5.96
C THR A 126 0.41 -26.40 6.46
N ARG A 127 0.15 -26.51 7.77
CA ARG A 127 -0.47 -27.71 8.36
C ARG A 127 -1.93 -27.86 7.96
N ALA A 128 -2.71 -26.78 8.01
CA ALA A 128 -4.13 -26.80 7.66
C ALA A 128 -4.34 -27.11 6.16
N LEU A 129 -3.51 -26.55 5.30
CA LEU A 129 -3.65 -26.64 3.84
C LEU A 129 -2.78 -27.73 3.21
N ALA A 130 -2.17 -28.63 4.00
CA ALA A 130 -1.20 -29.62 3.52
C ALA A 130 -1.69 -30.41 2.29
N ASN A 131 -2.92 -30.95 2.35
CA ASN A 131 -3.51 -31.70 1.25
C ASN A 131 -3.67 -30.87 -0.03
N LEU A 132 -4.00 -29.58 0.09
CA LEU A 132 -4.19 -28.68 -1.05
C LEU A 132 -2.86 -28.21 -1.65
N LEU A 133 -1.85 -28.03 -0.80
CA LEU A 133 -0.47 -27.74 -1.22
C LEU A 133 0.10 -28.92 -2.03
N GLU A 134 -0.11 -30.16 -1.57
CA GLU A 134 0.32 -31.37 -2.29
C GLU A 134 -0.39 -31.54 -3.64
N GLN A 135 -1.68 -31.19 -3.72
CA GLN A 135 -2.46 -31.22 -4.96
C GLN A 135 -2.14 -30.05 -5.90
N GLY A 136 -1.32 -29.08 -5.48
CA GLY A 136 -0.99 -27.88 -6.26
C GLY A 136 -2.19 -26.92 -6.45
N LEU A 137 -3.24 -27.06 -5.65
CA LEU A 137 -4.43 -26.20 -5.68
C LEU A 137 -4.27 -24.94 -4.84
N ALA A 138 -3.33 -24.97 -3.89
CA ALA A 138 -2.90 -23.84 -3.10
C ALA A 138 -1.37 -23.70 -3.13
N LYS A 139 -0.86 -22.49 -2.89
CA LYS A 139 0.56 -22.22 -2.69
C LYS A 139 0.72 -21.16 -1.62
N LEU A 140 1.72 -21.31 -0.76
CA LEU A 140 2.07 -20.34 0.27
C LEU A 140 3.41 -19.69 -0.10
N GLN A 141 3.47 -18.37 -0.06
CA GLN A 141 4.70 -17.61 -0.28
C GLN A 141 4.83 -16.54 0.80
N GLN A 142 6.00 -16.42 1.41
CA GLN A 142 6.32 -15.37 2.35
C GLN A 142 7.37 -14.45 1.72
N ASP A 143 6.98 -13.19 1.55
CA ASP A 143 7.87 -12.07 1.23
C ASP A 143 8.16 -11.29 2.50
N ASP A 144 9.08 -10.33 2.45
CA ASP A 144 9.42 -9.52 3.63
C ASP A 144 8.17 -8.84 4.23
N ASN A 145 7.27 -8.32 3.38
CA ASN A 145 6.11 -7.54 3.81
C ASN A 145 4.79 -8.31 3.88
N TRP A 146 4.70 -9.47 3.23
CA TRP A 146 3.43 -10.14 2.99
C TRP A 146 3.58 -11.65 3.10
N LEU A 147 2.63 -12.29 3.76
CA LEU A 147 2.37 -13.72 3.66
C LEU A 147 1.21 -13.93 2.69
N SER A 148 1.49 -14.48 1.52
CA SER A 148 0.55 -14.65 0.41
C SER A 148 0.06 -16.09 0.33
N ILE A 149 -1.25 -16.28 0.45
CA ILE A 149 -1.95 -17.55 0.23
C ILE A 149 -2.55 -17.50 -1.17
N GLU A 150 -1.94 -18.20 -2.12
CA GLU A 150 -2.43 -18.32 -3.48
C GLU A 150 -3.41 -19.49 -3.58
N LEU A 151 -4.63 -19.22 -4.07
CA LEU A 151 -5.69 -20.22 -4.22
C LEU A 151 -6.18 -20.26 -5.67
N SER A 152 -6.28 -21.46 -6.24
CA SER A 152 -6.82 -21.65 -7.59
C SER A 152 -8.28 -21.22 -7.68
N SER A 153 -8.63 -20.47 -8.73
CA SER A 153 -10.01 -19.99 -8.94
C SER A 153 -11.00 -21.15 -9.13
N GLY A 154 -10.56 -22.28 -9.68
CA GLY A 154 -11.44 -23.44 -9.92
C GLY A 154 -11.90 -24.12 -8.63
N LEU A 155 -11.17 -23.94 -7.53
CA LEU A 155 -11.55 -24.42 -6.20
C LEU A 155 -12.58 -23.48 -5.56
N LEU A 156 -12.43 -22.18 -5.82
CA LEU A 156 -13.20 -21.13 -5.15
C LEU A 156 -14.51 -20.80 -5.86
N PHE A 157 -14.56 -20.88 -7.20
CA PHE A 157 -15.68 -20.38 -8.01
C PHE A 157 -16.05 -21.34 -9.13
N ALA A 158 -17.30 -21.23 -9.59
CA ALA A 158 -17.70 -21.82 -10.86
C ALA A 158 -17.01 -21.12 -12.05
N SER A 159 -16.88 -21.84 -13.17
CA SER A 159 -16.27 -21.30 -14.39
C SER A 159 -16.99 -20.03 -14.87
N GLY A 160 -16.21 -18.99 -15.22
CA GLY A 160 -16.73 -17.70 -15.67
C GLY A 160 -17.58 -16.93 -14.65
N SER A 161 -17.63 -17.36 -13.39
CA SER A 161 -18.44 -16.76 -12.33
C SER A 161 -17.58 -16.22 -11.19
N ALA A 162 -18.16 -15.31 -10.41
CA ALA A 162 -17.67 -14.85 -9.11
C ALA A 162 -18.45 -15.48 -7.93
N SER A 163 -19.38 -16.40 -8.20
CA SER A 163 -20.13 -17.12 -7.16
C SER A 163 -19.26 -18.19 -6.51
N THR A 164 -19.16 -18.17 -5.18
CA THR A 164 -18.32 -19.08 -4.39
C THR A 164 -18.95 -20.47 -4.27
N THR A 165 -18.15 -21.52 -4.38
CA THR A 165 -18.60 -22.91 -4.20
C THR A 165 -18.72 -23.28 -2.72
N SER A 166 -19.43 -24.38 -2.39
CA SER A 166 -19.47 -24.90 -1.02
C SER A 166 -18.08 -25.32 -0.51
N SER A 167 -17.24 -25.88 -1.40
CA SER A 167 -15.85 -26.21 -1.08
C SER A 167 -15.04 -24.97 -0.70
N ALA A 168 -15.29 -23.83 -1.36
CA ALA A 168 -14.68 -22.55 -1.01
C ALA A 168 -15.04 -22.11 0.42
N GLN A 169 -16.29 -22.34 0.85
CA GLN A 169 -16.74 -22.01 2.20
C GLN A 169 -16.01 -22.83 3.26
N THR A 170 -15.87 -24.14 3.05
CA THR A 170 -15.12 -25.01 3.97
C THR A 170 -13.65 -24.61 4.05
N LEU A 171 -13.01 -24.38 2.90
CA LEU A 171 -11.62 -23.95 2.83
C LEU A 171 -11.38 -22.61 3.54
N LEU A 172 -12.19 -21.60 3.21
CA LEU A 172 -12.03 -20.28 3.80
C LEU A 172 -12.35 -20.28 5.30
N ALA A 173 -13.21 -21.19 5.79
CA ALA A 173 -13.45 -21.38 7.22
C ALA A 173 -12.21 -21.93 7.96
N GLU A 174 -11.42 -22.79 7.33
CA GLU A 174 -10.15 -23.25 7.90
C GLU A 174 -9.11 -22.12 7.97
N ILE A 175 -9.04 -21.31 6.91
CA ILE A 175 -8.15 -20.14 6.85
C ILE A 175 -8.55 -19.11 7.90
N THR A 176 -9.84 -18.77 8.02
CA THR A 176 -10.35 -17.76 8.99
C THR A 176 -10.05 -18.13 10.43
N ARG A 177 -10.06 -19.42 10.78
CA ARG A 177 -9.68 -19.90 12.10
C ARG A 177 -8.25 -19.48 12.51
N ILE A 178 -7.35 -19.36 11.53
CA ILE A 178 -5.94 -19.02 11.74
C ILE A 178 -5.73 -17.50 11.64
N ILE A 179 -6.46 -16.80 10.75
CA ILE A 179 -6.27 -15.36 10.50
C ILE A 179 -7.11 -14.43 11.40
N ASN A 180 -8.19 -14.92 12.00
CA ASN A 180 -9.02 -14.11 12.90
C ASN A 180 -8.31 -13.73 14.22
N PRO A 181 -7.50 -14.61 14.85
CA PRO A 181 -6.77 -14.25 16.07
C PRO A 181 -5.66 -13.20 15.91
N ILE A 182 -5.12 -13.04 14.69
CA ILE A 182 -4.09 -12.03 14.41
C ILE A 182 -4.75 -10.70 14.08
N ASN A 183 -4.04 -9.58 14.24
CA ASN A 183 -4.55 -8.22 13.95
C ASN A 183 -4.06 -7.64 12.62
N ASN A 184 -3.37 -8.40 11.79
CA ASN A 184 -2.72 -7.88 10.58
C ASN A 184 -3.70 -7.40 9.49
N TYR A 185 -3.28 -6.45 8.66
CA TYR A 185 -4.02 -6.09 7.44
C TYR A 185 -4.07 -7.26 6.45
N ILE A 186 -5.20 -7.39 5.76
CA ILE A 186 -5.45 -8.45 4.78
C ILE A 186 -5.83 -7.80 3.45
N ARG A 187 -5.21 -8.23 2.37
CA ARG A 187 -5.57 -7.82 1.00
C ARG A 187 -5.99 -9.04 0.20
N ILE A 188 -7.15 -8.94 -0.45
CA ILE A 188 -7.67 -9.99 -1.33
C ILE A 188 -7.45 -9.54 -2.77
N ARG A 189 -6.58 -10.24 -3.48
CA ARG A 189 -6.14 -9.90 -4.85
C ARG A 189 -6.74 -10.89 -5.85
N GLY A 190 -7.48 -10.39 -6.83
CA GLY A 190 -8.05 -11.19 -7.91
C GLY A 190 -7.20 -11.16 -9.18
N TYR A 191 -6.98 -12.34 -9.77
CA TYR A 191 -6.26 -12.50 -11.05
C TYR A 191 -7.05 -13.38 -12.03
N THR A 192 -6.86 -13.14 -13.32
CA THR A 192 -7.44 -13.93 -14.41
C THR A 192 -6.38 -14.34 -15.41
N ASP A 193 -6.74 -15.23 -16.33
CA ASP A 193 -5.95 -15.45 -17.54
C ASP A 193 -6.29 -14.37 -18.59
N ASP A 194 -5.70 -14.53 -19.77
CA ASP A 194 -5.87 -13.64 -20.92
C ASP A 194 -7.10 -13.96 -21.78
N GLN A 195 -7.87 -14.99 -21.45
CA GLN A 195 -9.03 -15.37 -22.25
C GLN A 195 -10.11 -14.30 -22.10
N PRO A 196 -10.52 -13.63 -23.18
CA PRO A 196 -11.49 -12.55 -23.06
C PRO A 196 -12.81 -13.06 -22.47
N ILE A 197 -13.25 -12.44 -21.38
CA ILE A 197 -14.60 -12.63 -20.86
C ILE A 197 -15.46 -11.44 -21.25
N ASN A 198 -16.63 -11.74 -21.80
CA ASN A 198 -17.70 -10.78 -22.04
C ASN A 198 -19.03 -11.54 -21.93
N ASN A 199 -19.72 -11.37 -20.81
CA ASN A 199 -21.02 -11.98 -20.57
C ASN A 199 -21.96 -10.97 -19.89
N GLU A 200 -23.19 -11.39 -19.61
CA GLU A 200 -24.22 -10.53 -19.02
C GLU A 200 -23.84 -9.95 -17.65
N LEU A 201 -22.90 -10.59 -16.93
CA LEU A 201 -22.48 -10.21 -15.59
C LEU A 201 -21.17 -9.42 -15.55
N PHE A 202 -20.26 -9.67 -16.48
CA PHE A 202 -18.91 -9.10 -16.48
C PHE A 202 -18.54 -8.64 -17.89
N ALA A 203 -18.26 -7.35 -18.02
CA ALA A 203 -17.83 -6.74 -19.27
C ALA A 203 -16.35 -7.02 -19.59
N SER A 204 -15.55 -7.36 -18.56
CA SER A 204 -14.11 -7.62 -18.73
C SER A 204 -13.53 -8.54 -17.66
N ASN A 205 -12.33 -9.05 -17.94
CA ASN A 205 -11.52 -9.83 -17.00
C ASN A 205 -11.15 -9.04 -15.74
N TRP A 206 -10.98 -7.72 -15.88
CA TRP A 206 -10.71 -6.84 -14.75
C TRP A 206 -11.89 -6.85 -13.77
N GLU A 207 -13.10 -6.67 -14.29
CA GLU A 207 -14.33 -6.70 -13.48
C GLU A 207 -14.54 -8.06 -12.81
N LEU A 208 -14.38 -9.17 -13.56
CA LEU A 208 -14.44 -10.51 -12.99
C LEU A 208 -13.45 -10.70 -11.83
N SER A 209 -12.23 -10.19 -11.97
CA SER A 209 -11.19 -10.30 -10.94
C SER A 209 -11.58 -9.57 -9.64
N VAL A 210 -12.12 -8.35 -9.77
CA VAL A 210 -12.59 -7.55 -8.63
C VAL A 210 -13.81 -8.21 -7.98
N SER A 211 -14.77 -8.69 -8.78
CA SER A 211 -15.96 -9.37 -8.27
C SER A 211 -15.60 -10.63 -7.51
N ARG A 212 -14.64 -11.43 -7.99
CA ARG A 212 -14.13 -12.61 -7.26
C ARG A 212 -13.47 -12.24 -5.94
N ALA A 213 -12.62 -11.22 -5.93
CA ALA A 213 -12.01 -10.73 -4.69
C ALA A 213 -13.07 -10.26 -3.69
N THR A 214 -14.11 -9.56 -4.18
CA THR A 214 -15.26 -9.10 -3.37
C THR A 214 -16.04 -10.26 -2.77
N SER A 215 -16.31 -11.31 -3.55
CA SER A 215 -17.01 -12.50 -3.05
C SER A 215 -16.24 -13.22 -1.95
N VAL A 216 -14.91 -13.30 -2.08
CA VAL A 216 -14.05 -13.88 -1.03
C VAL A 216 -14.05 -13.00 0.20
N LEU A 217 -13.92 -11.68 0.06
CA LEU A 217 -14.01 -10.75 1.20
C LEU A 217 -15.33 -10.91 1.95
N ARG A 218 -16.47 -10.91 1.25
CA ARG A 218 -17.79 -11.09 1.87
C ARG A 218 -17.93 -12.42 2.60
N LEU A 219 -17.28 -13.47 2.09
CA LEU A 219 -17.27 -14.77 2.74
C LEU A 219 -16.39 -14.76 4.00
N LEU A 220 -15.23 -14.12 3.96
CA LEU A 220 -14.37 -13.93 5.14
C LEU A 220 -15.08 -13.10 6.23
N GLU A 221 -15.76 -12.03 5.84
CA GLU A 221 -16.59 -11.20 6.72
C GLU A 221 -17.68 -12.04 7.41
N ARG A 222 -18.42 -12.86 6.65
CA ARG A 222 -19.43 -13.76 7.22
C ARG A 222 -18.83 -14.77 8.20
N LEU A 223 -17.58 -15.16 8.00
CA LEU A 223 -16.83 -16.07 8.86
C LEU A 223 -16.14 -15.35 10.05
N GLY A 224 -16.41 -14.06 10.24
CA GLY A 224 -15.98 -13.28 11.41
C GLY A 224 -14.67 -12.51 11.25
N THR A 225 -14.13 -12.41 10.03
CA THR A 225 -12.97 -11.53 9.78
C THR A 225 -13.43 -10.06 9.78
N ALA A 226 -12.76 -9.22 10.56
CA ALA A 226 -13.08 -7.80 10.69
C ALA A 226 -12.92 -7.05 9.33
N PRO A 227 -13.98 -6.44 8.78
CA PRO A 227 -13.94 -5.77 7.48
C PRO A 227 -12.94 -4.62 7.41
N GLU A 228 -12.71 -3.91 8.52
CA GLU A 228 -11.82 -2.76 8.60
C GLU A 228 -10.35 -3.12 8.35
N ARG A 229 -10.02 -4.41 8.50
CA ARG A 229 -8.70 -4.96 8.23
C ARG A 229 -8.51 -5.41 6.78
N MET A 230 -9.59 -5.48 6.01
CA MET A 230 -9.61 -6.08 4.68
C MET A 230 -9.67 -5.01 3.58
N ALA A 231 -8.94 -5.25 2.50
CA ALA A 231 -9.07 -4.49 1.26
C ALA A 231 -9.07 -5.45 0.06
N ILE A 232 -9.68 -5.03 -1.05
CA ILE A 232 -9.66 -5.78 -2.31
C ILE A 232 -8.79 -5.09 -3.35
N GLU A 233 -8.15 -5.88 -4.20
CA GLU A 233 -7.39 -5.42 -5.36
C GLU A 233 -7.75 -6.31 -6.56
N GLY A 234 -7.99 -5.71 -7.72
CA GLY A 234 -8.24 -6.42 -8.97
C GLY A 234 -7.12 -6.18 -9.98
N TYR A 235 -6.41 -7.23 -10.36
CA TYR A 235 -5.32 -7.16 -11.33
C TYR A 235 -5.75 -7.62 -12.73
N GLY A 236 -6.88 -8.35 -12.84
CA GLY A 236 -7.32 -8.95 -14.10
C GLY A 236 -6.21 -9.82 -14.72
N GLN A 237 -6.03 -9.65 -16.03
CA GLN A 237 -5.03 -10.38 -16.83
C GLN A 237 -3.65 -9.70 -16.90
N TYR A 238 -3.51 -8.51 -16.32
CA TYR A 238 -2.34 -7.63 -16.52
C TYR A 238 -1.15 -7.96 -15.63
N TYR A 239 -1.29 -8.94 -14.74
CA TYR A 239 -0.25 -9.36 -13.82
C TYR A 239 -0.14 -10.90 -13.76
N PRO A 240 0.25 -11.55 -14.88
CA PRO A 240 0.34 -13.00 -14.95
C PRO A 240 1.53 -13.54 -14.14
N PHE A 241 1.33 -14.67 -13.46
CA PHE A 241 2.39 -15.37 -12.72
C PHE A 241 3.22 -16.29 -13.62
N THR A 242 2.63 -16.75 -14.72
CA THR A 242 3.27 -17.59 -15.73
C THR A 242 2.75 -17.23 -17.13
N SER A 243 3.35 -17.79 -18.18
CA SER A 243 2.88 -17.55 -19.54
C SER A 243 1.44 -18.04 -19.75
N ASN A 244 0.63 -17.26 -20.47
CA ASN A 244 -0.73 -17.65 -20.89
C ASN A 244 -0.76 -18.52 -22.16
N ASP A 245 0.38 -18.85 -22.74
CA ASP A 245 0.45 -19.63 -23.99
C ASP A 245 -0.13 -21.04 -23.84
N SER A 246 0.02 -21.64 -22.65
CA SER A 246 -0.47 -22.99 -22.36
C SER A 246 -1.73 -23.00 -21.50
N ALA A 247 -2.58 -24.01 -21.67
CA ALA A 247 -3.77 -24.18 -20.83
C ALA A 247 -3.43 -24.32 -19.33
N GLN A 248 -2.32 -24.99 -19.03
CA GLN A 248 -1.79 -25.12 -17.67
C GLN A 248 -1.34 -23.77 -17.11
N GLY A 249 -0.66 -22.96 -17.93
CA GLY A 249 -0.23 -21.62 -17.55
C GLY A 249 -1.40 -20.68 -17.27
N ARG A 250 -2.43 -20.71 -18.13
CA ARG A 250 -3.69 -19.98 -17.88
C ARG A 250 -4.37 -20.43 -16.60
N ALA A 251 -4.44 -21.74 -16.35
CA ALA A 251 -5.00 -22.26 -15.11
C ALA A 251 -4.24 -21.78 -13.86
N ALA A 252 -2.91 -21.69 -13.96
CA ALA A 252 -2.08 -21.15 -12.88
C ALA A 252 -2.27 -19.63 -12.70
N ASN A 253 -2.62 -18.86 -13.74
CA ASN A 253 -2.89 -17.42 -13.63
C ASN A 253 -4.28 -17.10 -13.06
N ARG A 254 -5.26 -17.99 -13.24
CA ARG A 254 -6.59 -17.85 -12.63
C ARG A 254 -6.55 -18.16 -11.14
N LYS A 255 -6.17 -17.19 -10.31
CA LYS A 255 -6.08 -17.34 -8.86
C LYS A 255 -6.65 -16.16 -8.07
N VAL A 256 -6.96 -16.41 -6.82
CA VAL A 256 -7.18 -15.36 -5.82
C VAL A 256 -6.09 -15.50 -4.77
N VAL A 257 -5.46 -14.37 -4.41
CA VAL A 257 -4.40 -14.34 -3.41
C VAL A 257 -4.89 -13.60 -2.19
N ILE A 258 -4.81 -14.24 -1.03
CA ILE A 258 -5.06 -13.60 0.27
C ILE A 258 -3.69 -13.23 0.83
N ALA A 259 -3.35 -11.94 0.82
CA ALA A 259 -2.08 -11.42 1.28
C ALA A 259 -2.24 -10.81 2.68
N ILE A 260 -1.53 -11.36 3.66
CA ILE A 260 -1.52 -10.91 5.06
C ILE A 260 -0.28 -10.05 5.26
N SER A 261 -0.45 -8.79 5.66
CA SER A 261 0.67 -7.86 5.80
C SER A 261 1.46 -8.12 7.07
N ARG A 262 2.73 -7.71 7.12
CA ARG A 262 3.53 -7.69 8.35
C ARG A 262 3.01 -6.68 9.40
N TYR A 263 2.17 -5.73 9.00
CA TYR A 263 1.70 -4.63 9.84
C TYR A 263 0.34 -4.96 10.47
N GLY A 264 0.17 -4.56 11.71
CA GLY A 264 -1.07 -4.69 12.47
C GLY A 264 -2.05 -3.59 12.08
N TYR A 265 -3.33 -3.93 12.04
CA TYR A 265 -4.41 -2.96 12.12
C TYR A 265 -4.58 -2.54 13.57
N LEU A 266 -4.51 -1.23 13.77
CA LEU A 266 -4.89 -0.58 15.02
C LEU A 266 -6.26 0.03 14.78
N ALA A 267 -7.25 -0.43 15.54
CA ALA A 267 -8.52 0.25 15.53
C ALA A 267 -8.27 1.70 15.99
N PRO A 268 -8.76 2.71 15.25
CA PRO A 268 -8.69 4.08 15.73
C PRO A 268 -9.38 4.11 17.09
N ASP A 269 -8.65 4.56 18.11
CA ASP A 269 -9.05 4.51 19.51
C ASP A 269 -10.19 5.52 19.73
N THR A 270 -11.43 5.12 19.43
CA THR A 270 -12.62 5.96 19.67
C THR A 270 -12.88 6.15 21.16
N ALA A 271 -12.19 5.41 22.04
CA ALA A 271 -12.29 5.50 23.49
C ALA A 271 -11.39 6.59 24.11
N SER A 272 -10.41 7.13 23.38
CA SER A 272 -9.55 8.21 23.84
C SER A 272 -9.90 9.57 23.24
N VAL A 273 -11.15 9.77 22.80
CA VAL A 273 -11.71 11.13 22.77
C VAL A 273 -11.80 11.56 24.23
N SER A 274 -10.70 12.14 24.68
CA SER A 274 -10.48 12.71 26.00
C SER A 274 -11.72 13.49 26.41
N GLN A 275 -12.15 13.35 27.66
CA GLN A 275 -13.23 14.18 28.22
C GLN A 275 -12.99 15.70 28.04
N ASP A 276 -11.75 16.09 27.74
CA ASP A 276 -11.35 17.44 27.35
C ASP A 276 -11.92 17.89 26.00
N ASP A 277 -12.12 17.00 25.02
CA ASP A 277 -12.71 17.33 23.70
C ASP A 277 -14.22 17.53 23.79
N ALA A 278 -14.89 16.84 24.72
CA ALA A 278 -16.31 17.06 25.04
C ALA A 278 -16.51 18.41 25.76
N ALA A 279 -15.60 18.79 26.66
CA ALA A 279 -15.63 20.09 27.31
C ALA A 279 -15.29 21.24 26.35
N ALA A 280 -14.32 21.04 25.44
CA ALA A 280 -13.93 22.01 24.43
C ALA A 280 -15.03 22.22 23.37
N SER A 281 -15.69 21.14 22.92
CA SER A 281 -16.83 21.25 22.01
C SER A 281 -18.05 21.90 22.64
N ALA A 282 -18.31 21.66 23.93
CA ALA A 282 -19.37 22.36 24.69
C ALA A 282 -19.07 23.86 24.88
N ALA A 283 -17.82 24.22 25.18
CA ALA A 283 -17.40 25.63 25.30
C ALA A 283 -17.47 26.35 23.94
N LEU A 284 -17.06 25.69 22.86
CA LEU A 284 -17.16 26.24 21.50
C LEU A 284 -18.63 26.41 21.07
N GLN A 285 -19.52 25.47 21.42
CA GLN A 285 -20.97 25.57 21.18
C GLN A 285 -21.58 26.78 21.90
N GLN A 286 -21.24 26.99 23.17
CA GLN A 286 -21.71 28.16 23.94
C GLN A 286 -21.21 29.48 23.33
N GLN A 287 -19.98 29.51 22.83
CA GLN A 287 -19.41 30.70 22.21
C GLN A 287 -19.99 30.97 20.80
N LEU A 288 -20.34 29.92 20.05
CA LEU A 288 -21.03 30.00 18.76
C LEU A 288 -22.50 30.43 18.91
N GLU A 289 -23.20 29.98 19.95
CA GLU A 289 -24.55 30.46 20.28
C GLU A 289 -24.58 31.95 20.63
N GLN A 290 -23.56 32.44 21.34
CA GLN A 290 -23.43 33.86 21.68
C GLN A 290 -23.15 34.73 20.43
N VAL A 291 -22.35 34.25 19.48
CA VAL A 291 -22.08 34.96 18.21
C VAL A 291 -23.33 34.97 17.30
N SER A 292 -24.09 33.88 17.27
CA SER A 292 -25.35 33.77 16.52
C SER A 292 -26.44 34.72 17.04
N GLN A 293 -26.41 35.11 18.32
CA GLN A 293 -27.33 36.08 18.91
C GLN A 293 -26.98 37.54 18.61
N GLN A 294 -25.73 37.86 18.22
CA GLN A 294 -25.31 39.24 17.98
C GLN A 294 -25.59 39.75 16.57
N ASP A 295 -25.71 38.86 15.56
CA ASP A 295 -25.84 39.29 14.15
C ASP A 295 -27.16 38.91 13.47
N GLY A 296 -28.02 38.10 14.13
CA GLY A 296 -29.42 37.83 13.77
C GLY A 296 -29.71 37.20 12.40
N SER A 297 -28.72 37.14 11.50
CA SER A 297 -28.86 36.80 10.08
C SER A 297 -28.21 35.47 9.72
N ILE A 298 -27.32 34.94 10.57
CA ILE A 298 -26.54 33.72 10.32
C ILE A 298 -26.70 32.79 11.53
N ARG A 299 -27.36 31.63 11.33
CA ARG A 299 -27.46 30.58 12.35
C ARG A 299 -26.55 29.41 12.00
N VAL A 300 -25.74 29.01 12.98
CA VAL A 300 -24.78 27.91 12.87
C VAL A 300 -25.34 26.71 13.65
N ILE A 301 -25.61 25.60 12.95
CA ILE A 301 -26.17 24.36 13.51
C ILE A 301 -25.08 23.29 13.52
N ALA A 302 -24.77 22.74 14.70
CA ALA A 302 -23.87 21.60 14.84
C ALA A 302 -24.61 20.29 14.52
N LEU A 303 -24.03 19.47 13.64
CA LEU A 303 -24.57 18.16 13.25
C LEU A 303 -24.04 17.07 14.20
N PRO A 304 -24.78 15.94 14.39
CA PRO A 304 -24.40 14.86 15.31
C PRO A 304 -23.05 14.18 15.04
N GLY A 305 -22.42 14.45 13.89
CA GLY A 305 -21.11 13.90 13.48
C GLY A 305 -19.96 14.93 13.50
N GLY A 306 -20.11 16.04 14.21
CA GLY A 306 -19.05 17.08 14.29
C GLY A 306 -18.98 18.03 13.08
N GLY A 307 -19.90 17.90 12.12
CA GLY A 307 -20.05 18.86 11.03
C GLY A 307 -20.78 20.13 11.47
N ILE A 308 -20.51 21.25 10.82
CA ILE A 308 -21.18 22.53 11.08
C ILE A 308 -21.96 22.96 9.84
N ARG A 309 -23.26 23.24 9.99
CA ARG A 309 -24.11 23.79 8.93
C ARG A 309 -24.40 25.26 9.23
N ILE A 310 -24.04 26.15 8.31
CA ILE A 310 -24.32 27.59 8.40
C ILE A 310 -25.53 27.89 7.49
N THR A 311 -26.60 28.44 8.04
CA THR A 311 -27.83 28.78 7.29
C THR A 311 -28.36 30.16 7.68
N THR A 312 -28.94 30.87 6.72
CA THR A 312 -29.62 32.15 6.90
C THR A 312 -31.15 32.03 6.79
N ARG A 313 -31.67 30.79 6.68
CA ARG A 313 -33.09 30.48 6.49
C ARG A 313 -33.77 30.20 7.84
N GLU A 314 -34.92 30.83 8.10
CA GLU A 314 -35.80 30.47 9.22
C GLU A 314 -36.50 29.14 8.91
N ASP A 315 -35.93 28.03 9.39
CA ASP A 315 -36.60 26.73 9.28
C ASP A 315 -37.66 26.61 10.41
N ASN A 316 -38.93 26.59 10.01
CA ASN A 316 -40.09 26.34 10.87
C ASN A 316 -40.05 24.89 11.39
N PRO A 317 -40.07 24.64 12.72
CA PRO A 317 -39.86 23.30 13.27
C PRO A 317 -40.98 22.28 13.01
N ASP A 318 -42.08 22.65 12.35
CA ASP A 318 -43.23 21.77 12.09
C ASP A 318 -43.42 21.34 10.60
N ALA A 319 -42.48 21.61 9.71
CA ALA A 319 -42.60 21.14 8.32
C ALA A 319 -42.13 19.68 8.17
N GLN A 320 -43.07 18.74 8.09
CA GLN A 320 -42.84 17.36 7.67
C GLN A 320 -42.09 17.31 6.32
N PRO A 321 -41.21 16.32 6.09
CA PRO A 321 -40.47 16.22 4.84
C PRO A 321 -41.43 15.94 3.67
N GLU A 322 -41.55 16.89 2.76
CA GLU A 322 -42.20 16.70 1.47
C GLU A 322 -41.51 15.55 0.74
N LYS A 323 -42.30 14.52 0.40
CA LYS A 323 -41.92 13.46 -0.53
C LYS A 323 -41.53 14.09 -1.86
N GLN A 324 -40.24 14.08 -2.19
CA GLN A 324 -39.78 14.32 -3.55
C GLN A 324 -40.17 13.11 -4.40
N GLN A 325 -41.14 13.32 -5.30
CA GLN A 325 -41.38 12.45 -6.44
C GLN A 325 -40.25 12.66 -7.45
N GLU A 326 -39.61 11.56 -7.84
CA GLU A 326 -38.72 11.46 -9.01
C GLU A 326 -39.48 11.82 -10.30
N PRO A 327 -38.82 12.43 -11.28
CA PRO A 327 -39.08 12.17 -12.69
C PRO A 327 -38.33 10.94 -13.21
#